data_AF-A0A350MUA2-F1
#
_entry.id   AF-A0A350MUA2-F1
#
_cell.length_a   1.000
_cell.length_b   1.000
_cell.length_c   1.000
_cell.angle_alpha   90.00
_cell.angle_beta   90.00
_cell.angle_gamma   90.00
#
_symmetry.space_group_name_H-M   'P 1'
#
loop_
_entity.id
_entity.type
_entity.pdbx_description
1 polymer ?
#
loop_
_entity_poly.entity_id
_entity_poly.type
_entity_poly.pdbx_seq_one_letter_code
_entity_poly.pdbx_strand_id
1 'polypeptide(L)' 'MVDPFNRKIDYLRLSITDRCNLRCIYCMPLKVYNPG' A
#
# COMPACT_ATOMS: atom_id res chain seq x y z
N MET A 1 -22.09 3.89 -6.34
CA MET A 1 -21.95 3.22 -5.03
C MET A 1 -21.47 4.26 -4.03
N VAL A 2 -22.10 4.36 -2.86
CA VAL A 2 -21.88 5.41 -1.84
C VAL A 2 -21.68 4.73 -0.48
N ASP A 3 -20.68 5.15 0.29
CA ASP A 3 -20.40 4.59 1.62
C ASP A 3 -21.33 5.15 2.72
N PRO A 4 -21.32 4.62 3.96
CA PRO A 4 -22.19 5.11 5.04
C PRO A 4 -21.97 6.57 5.46
N PHE A 5 -20.84 7.17 5.08
CA PHE A 5 -20.52 8.58 5.30
C PHE A 5 -20.89 9.46 4.10
N ASN A 6 -21.69 8.93 3.18
CA ASN A 6 -22.17 9.61 1.98
C ASN A 6 -21.06 10.06 1.02
N ARG A 7 -19.89 9.39 1.03
CA ARG A 7 -18.83 9.64 0.06
C ARG A 7 -19.02 8.77 -1.18
N LYS A 8 -18.87 9.37 -2.36
CA LYS A 8 -18.92 8.64 -3.62
C LYS A 8 -17.60 7.88 -3.82
N ILE A 9 -17.69 6.63 -4.27
CA ILE A 9 -16.52 5.83 -4.61
C ILE A 9 -16.13 6.16 -6.06
N ASP A 10 -14.97 6.78 -6.25
CA ASP A 10 -14.52 7.29 -7.55
C ASP A 10 -13.32 6.53 -8.14
N TYR A 11 -12.52 5.85 -7.32
CA TYR A 11 -11.37 5.07 -7.79
C TYR A 11 -11.10 3.83 -6.92
N LEU A 12 -10.49 2.82 -7.53
CA LEU A 12 -10.02 1.61 -6.87
C LEU A 12 -8.50 1.53 -6.96
N ARG A 13 -7.82 1.34 -5.82
CA ARG A 13 -6.39 1.06 -5.75
C ARG A 13 -6.18 -0.45 -5.61
N LEU A 14 -5.50 -1.05 -6.58
CA LEU A 14 -5.12 -2.46 -6.54
C LEU A 14 -3.59 -2.58 -6.49
N SER A 15 -3.05 -3.13 -5.41
CA SER A 15 -1.62 -3.45 -5.31
C SER A 15 -1.36 -4.81 -5.96
N ILE A 16 -0.53 -4.83 -7.00
CA ILE A 16 -0.24 -6.05 -7.78
C ILE A 16 0.86 -6.89 -7.11
N THR A 17 1.82 -6.22 -6.48
CA THR A 17 2.94 -6.86 -5.79
C THR A 17 3.42 -5.99 -4.64
N ASP A 18 3.90 -6.66 -3.59
CA ASP A 18 4.58 -6.00 -2.48
C ASP A 18 6.12 -6.04 -2.65
N ARG A 19 6.63 -6.56 -3.77
CA ARG A 19 8.07 -6.52 -4.07
C ARG A 19 8.46 -5.14 -4.60
N CYS A 20 9.41 -4.50 -3.93
CA CYS A 20 10.00 -3.23 -4.32
C CYS A 20 11.53 -3.33 -4.34
N ASN A 21 12.15 -2.76 -5.37
CA ASN A 21 13.60 -2.67 -5.51
C ASN A 21 14.23 -1.52 -4.70
N LEU A 22 13.39 -0.69 -4.06
CA LEU A 22 13.82 0.39 -3.18
C LEU A 22 13.61 0.03 -1.70
N ARG A 23 14.41 0.65 -0.84
CA ARG A 23 14.38 0.48 0.62
C ARG A 23 14.25 1.83 1.33
N CYS A 24 13.19 2.56 1.00
CA CYS A 24 12.94 3.88 1.58
C CYS A 24 12.69 3.75 3.09
N ILE A 25 13.36 4.58 3.91
CA ILE A 25 13.32 4.51 5.38
C ILE A 25 11.88 4.59 5.94
N TYR A 26 10.99 5.35 5.28
CA TYR A 26 9.60 5.54 5.70
C TYR A 26 8.59 4.56 5.07
N CYS A 27 9.02 3.73 4.11
CA CYS A 27 8.13 2.80 3.40
C CYS A 27 8.57 1.35 3.57
N MET A 28 9.84 1.04 3.28
CA MET A 28 10.45 -0.29 3.43
C MET A 28 11.80 -0.19 4.14
N PRO A 29 11.81 -0.04 5.48
CA PRO A 29 13.04 0.11 6.24
C PRO A 29 13.88 -1.17 6.24
N LEU A 30 15.19 -1.00 6.06
CA LEU A 30 16.16 -2.11 5.94
C LEU A 30 16.17 -3.06 7.15
N LYS A 31 15.91 -2.56 8.36
CA LYS A 31 15.99 -3.35 9.60
C LYS A 31 14.81 -4.31 9.80
N VAL A 32 13.70 -4.11 9.10
CA VAL A 32 12.47 -4.91 9.24
C VAL A 32 12.39 -6.00 8.16
N TYR A 33 13.19 -5.89 7.11
CA TYR A 33 13.22 -6.88 6.04
C TYR A 33 14.01 -8.12 6.48
N ASN A 34 13.32 -9.10 7.09
CA ASN A 34 13.78 -10.48 7.18
C ASN A 34 13.23 -11.23 5.95
N PRO A 35 14.05 -11.56 4.94
CA PRO A 35 13.65 -12.49 3.90
C PRO A 35 13.74 -13.91 4.45
N GLY A 36 12.82 -14.25 5.37
CA GLY A 36 12.53 -15.61 5.79
C GLY A 36 11.11 -15.94 5.40
#